data_AF-A0A9E3ZFD7-F1
#
_entry.id   AF-A0A9E3ZFD7-F1
#
_cell.length_a   1.000
_cell.length_b   1.000
_cell.length_c   1.000
_cell.angle_alpha   90.00
_cell.angle_beta   90.00
_cell.angle_gamma   90.00
#
_symmetry.space_group_name_H-M   'P 1'
#
loop_
_entity.id
_entity.type
_entity.pdbx_description
1 polymer ?
#
loop_
_entity_poly.entity_id
_entity_poly.type
_entity_poly.pdbx_seq_one_letter_code
_entity_poly.pdbx_strand_id
1 'polypeptide(L)'
;MRLPLIIVASLLLAACGGASTVRDTVGGGYVDLVGATVELHQALPVAAERARVFVQDGRVVSGFDHYRAHCAFEIRSVDHGGTSIAADNFRIVGVQQTLQQVVAVPDPSTRQLAAVGLAFGMFGLDSPYYYMGYHFTLHTDKQPEVMRMTCFGAYAAAYEVEPPTLGEIRAALGELATIVR
;
A
#
# COMPACT_ATOMS: atom_id res chain seq x y z
N MET A 1 43.88 -21.22 1.37
CA MET A 1 42.67 -21.66 0.62
C MET A 1 41.33 -21.34 1.31
N ARG A 2 41.20 -20.23 2.07
CA ARG A 2 39.93 -19.84 2.75
C ARG A 2 39.26 -18.57 2.22
N LEU A 3 39.89 -17.90 1.24
CA LEU A 3 39.41 -16.64 0.67
C LEU A 3 38.21 -16.76 -0.30
N PRO A 4 38.03 -17.83 -1.12
CA PRO A 4 36.94 -17.84 -2.10
C PRO A 4 35.57 -18.11 -1.46
N LEU A 5 35.52 -18.72 -0.26
CA LEU A 5 34.27 -19.04 0.42
C LEU A 5 33.61 -17.80 1.06
N ILE A 6 34.41 -16.79 1.46
CA ILE A 6 33.90 -15.57 2.10
C ILE A 6 33.23 -14.65 1.06
N ILE A 7 33.80 -14.56 -0.14
CA ILE A 7 33.27 -13.71 -1.23
C ILE A 7 31.91 -14.22 -1.71
N VAL A 8 31.74 -15.54 -1.88
CA VAL A 8 30.46 -16.15 -2.29
C VAL A 8 29.36 -15.91 -1.25
N ALA A 9 29.70 -15.94 0.05
CA ALA A 9 28.73 -15.68 1.11
C ALA A 9 28.26 -14.21 1.14
N SER A 10 29.12 -13.25 0.77
CA SER A 10 28.76 -11.82 0.74
C SER A 10 27.81 -11.47 -0.41
N LEU A 11 27.92 -12.13 -1.58
CA LEU A 11 27.02 -11.89 -2.70
C LEU A 11 25.60 -12.43 -2.48
N LEU A 12 25.41 -13.44 -1.62
CA LEU A 12 24.09 -14.02 -1.33
C LEU A 12 23.22 -13.15 -0.40
N LEU A 13 23.81 -12.20 0.34
CA LEU A 13 23.08 -11.30 1.26
C LEU A 13 22.52 -10.04 0.60
N ALA A 14 22.96 -9.69 -0.62
CA ALA A 14 22.53 -8.48 -1.32
C ALA A 14 21.16 -8.62 -2.04
N ALA A 15 20.56 -9.80 -2.07
CA ALA A 15 19.38 -10.08 -2.87
C ALA A 15 18.02 -9.75 -2.20
N CYS A 16 18.00 -9.24 -0.96
CA CYS A 16 16.75 -8.97 -0.22
C CYS A 16 16.39 -7.48 -0.08
N GLY A 17 16.91 -6.60 -0.94
CA GLY A 17 16.55 -5.18 -0.97
C GLY A 17 15.39 -4.89 -1.91
N GLY A 18 14.17 -5.34 -1.56
CA GLY A 18 12.96 -5.16 -2.38
C GLY A 18 12.41 -3.73 -2.39
N ALA A 19 13.23 -2.74 -2.77
CA ALA A 19 12.74 -1.39 -3.05
C ALA A 19 11.97 -1.41 -4.36
N SER A 20 10.66 -1.16 -4.28
CA SER A 20 9.80 -1.04 -5.46
C SER A 20 9.77 0.41 -5.94
N THR A 21 9.80 0.62 -7.25
CA THR A 21 9.55 1.93 -7.84
C THR A 21 8.05 2.20 -7.92
N VAL A 22 7.65 3.47 -7.83
CA VAL A 22 6.26 3.91 -7.94
C VAL A 22 5.94 4.28 -9.38
N ARG A 23 4.75 3.91 -9.85
CA ARG A 23 4.25 4.29 -11.16
C ARG A 23 4.08 5.80 -11.27
N ASP A 24 4.72 6.45 -12.24
CA ASP A 24 4.67 7.91 -12.36
C ASP A 24 3.41 8.36 -13.10
N THR A 25 3.11 7.73 -14.24
CA THR A 25 1.95 8.05 -15.09
C THR A 25 1.31 6.80 -15.68
N VAL A 26 0.08 6.94 -16.19
CA VAL A 26 -0.64 5.83 -16.85
C VAL A 26 0.09 5.43 -18.13
N GLY A 27 0.47 4.14 -18.24
CA GLY A 27 1.24 3.61 -19.37
C GLY A 27 2.68 4.14 -19.48
N GLY A 28 3.17 4.82 -18.45
CA GLY A 28 4.48 5.49 -18.45
C GLY A 28 5.54 4.84 -17.56
N GLY A 29 6.48 5.68 -17.11
CA GLY A 29 7.65 5.26 -16.35
C GLY A 29 7.40 5.03 -14.86
N TYR A 30 8.45 4.57 -14.19
CA TYR A 30 8.48 4.37 -12.75
C TYR A 30 9.54 5.26 -12.11
N VAL A 31 9.32 5.62 -10.85
CA VAL A 31 10.18 6.52 -10.08
C VAL A 31 10.50 5.95 -8.72
N ASP A 32 11.75 6.08 -8.30
CA ASP A 32 12.16 5.76 -6.93
C ASP A 32 11.76 6.92 -6.00
N LEU A 33 11.19 6.57 -4.84
CA LEU A 33 10.80 7.51 -3.80
C LEU A 33 11.53 7.24 -2.47
N VAL A 34 12.43 6.28 -2.40
CA VAL A 34 13.31 6.14 -1.23
C VAL A 34 14.18 7.40 -1.12
N GLY A 35 14.20 8.01 0.06
CA GLY A 35 14.88 9.28 0.32
C GLY A 35 14.00 10.52 0.13
N ALA A 36 12.87 10.41 -0.57
CA ALA A 36 11.88 11.47 -0.66
C ALA A 36 11.20 11.71 0.70
N THR A 37 10.48 12.83 0.84
CA THR A 37 9.79 13.25 2.06
C THR A 37 8.29 13.38 1.80
N VAL A 38 7.47 12.81 2.69
CA VAL A 38 6.06 13.18 2.83
C VAL A 38 5.99 14.35 3.82
N GLU A 39 5.67 15.52 3.32
CA GLU A 39 5.42 16.71 4.14
C GLU A 39 3.93 16.72 4.51
N LEU A 40 3.61 16.52 5.79
CA LEU A 40 2.25 16.57 6.29
C LEU A 40 1.97 17.98 6.80
N HIS A 41 1.01 18.68 6.18
CA HIS A 41 0.74 20.11 6.43
C HIS A 41 -0.24 20.34 7.58
N GLN A 42 -1.02 19.32 7.93
CA GLN A 42 -2.00 19.40 9.00
C GLN A 42 -2.06 18.12 9.81
N ALA A 43 -2.44 18.26 11.08
CA ALA A 43 -2.55 17.13 11.97
C ALA A 43 -3.67 16.17 11.52
N LEU A 44 -3.42 14.86 11.57
CA LEU A 44 -4.40 13.82 11.23
C LEU A 44 -4.87 13.12 12.49
N PRO A 45 -6.16 13.24 12.86
CA PRO A 45 -6.70 12.59 14.04
C PRO A 45 -6.79 11.07 13.82
N VAL A 46 -6.28 10.32 14.78
CA VAL A 46 -6.41 8.86 14.83
C VAL A 46 -7.39 8.53 15.96
N ALA A 47 -8.54 7.97 15.59
CA ALA A 47 -9.58 7.60 16.55
C ALA A 47 -9.08 6.56 17.55
N ALA A 48 -9.68 6.51 18.74
CA ALA A 48 -9.38 5.50 19.75
C ALA A 48 -9.49 4.08 19.16
N GLU A 49 -8.61 3.18 19.61
CA GLU A 49 -8.60 1.77 19.18
C GLU A 49 -8.38 1.56 17.66
N ARG A 50 -7.75 2.54 16.99
CA ARG A 50 -7.42 2.46 15.55
C ARG A 50 -5.96 2.77 15.31
N ALA A 51 -5.30 2.00 14.46
CA ALA A 51 -3.92 2.29 14.05
C ALA A 51 -3.81 3.13 12.77
N ARG A 52 -4.92 3.55 12.16
CA ARG A 52 -4.89 4.20 10.84
C ARG A 52 -5.95 5.27 10.64
N VAL A 53 -5.59 6.27 9.85
CA VAL A 53 -6.47 7.34 9.37
C VAL A 53 -6.48 7.33 7.84
N PHE A 54 -7.67 7.27 7.24
CA PHE A 54 -7.83 7.25 5.79
C PHE A 54 -7.97 8.66 5.23
N VAL A 55 -7.42 8.86 4.04
CA VAL A 55 -7.51 10.11 3.29
C VAL A 55 -7.87 9.83 1.83
N GLN A 56 -8.76 10.66 1.29
CA GLN A 56 -9.16 10.64 -0.12
C GLN A 56 -9.59 12.06 -0.50
N ASP A 57 -9.23 12.49 -1.72
CA ASP A 57 -9.52 13.82 -2.28
C ASP A 57 -9.17 14.97 -1.32
N GLY A 58 -8.02 14.88 -0.64
CA GLY A 58 -7.54 15.91 0.28
C GLY A 58 -8.29 16.00 1.60
N ARG A 59 -9.01 14.95 2.01
CA ARG A 59 -9.80 14.94 3.25
C ARG A 59 -9.60 13.67 4.05
N VAL A 60 -9.63 13.81 5.38
CA VAL A 60 -9.75 12.66 6.30
C VAL A 60 -11.16 12.10 6.19
N VAL A 61 -11.26 10.78 5.98
CA VAL A 61 -12.53 10.10 5.74
C VAL A 61 -12.67 8.85 6.61
N SER A 62 -13.90 8.53 7.02
CA SER A 62 -14.25 7.29 7.73
C SER A 62 -14.63 6.14 6.79
N GLY A 63 -14.98 6.48 5.54
CA GLY A 63 -15.21 5.58 4.41
C GLY A 63 -14.90 6.33 3.12
N PHE A 64 -14.46 5.61 2.09
CA PHE A 64 -13.95 6.17 0.85
C PHE A 64 -14.58 5.50 -0.36
N ASP A 65 -14.55 6.17 -1.50
CA ASP A 65 -14.91 5.54 -2.77
C ASP A 65 -13.83 4.53 -3.16
N HIS A 66 -14.21 3.26 -3.18
CA HIS A 66 -13.35 2.14 -3.50
C HIS A 66 -12.85 2.15 -4.95
N TYR A 67 -13.50 2.88 -5.86
CA TYR A 67 -13.10 2.99 -7.26
C TYR A 67 -12.17 4.16 -7.53
N ARG A 68 -11.73 4.87 -6.48
CA ARG A 68 -10.74 5.93 -6.56
C ARG A 68 -9.55 5.64 -5.66
N ALA A 69 -8.41 6.24 -6.01
CA ALA A 69 -7.23 6.16 -5.17
C ALA A 69 -7.50 6.73 -3.78
N HIS A 70 -6.89 6.10 -2.78
CA HIS A 70 -6.96 6.54 -1.39
C HIS A 70 -5.66 6.20 -0.68
N CYS A 71 -5.34 6.95 0.37
CA CYS A 71 -4.19 6.68 1.22
C CYS A 71 -4.61 6.50 2.67
N ALA A 72 -3.76 5.89 3.47
CA ALA A 72 -3.90 5.77 4.90
C ALA A 72 -2.56 6.05 5.58
N PHE A 73 -2.57 6.88 6.62
CA PHE A 73 -1.42 7.03 7.51
C PHE A 73 -1.60 6.09 8.69
N GLU A 74 -0.53 5.40 9.05
CA GLU A 74 -0.55 4.31 10.03
C GLU A 74 0.44 4.57 11.17
N ILE A 75 -0.05 4.35 12.39
CA ILE A 75 0.74 4.34 13.61
C ILE A 75 0.93 2.91 14.11
N ARG A 76 1.91 2.69 15.00
CA ARG A 76 2.25 1.35 15.51
C ARG A 76 1.22 0.81 16.50
N SER A 77 0.76 1.64 17.43
CA SER A 77 -0.15 1.20 18.49
C SER A 77 -1.62 1.33 18.09
N VAL A 78 -2.44 0.35 18.51
CA VAL A 78 -3.91 0.46 18.57
C VAL A 78 -4.39 0.79 19.98
N ASP A 79 -3.55 0.61 21.00
CA ASP A 79 -3.91 0.81 22.41
C ASP A 79 -3.67 2.28 22.79
N HIS A 80 -4.66 3.12 22.48
CA HIS A 80 -4.69 4.53 22.86
C HIS A 80 -6.13 5.05 22.88
N GLY A 81 -6.41 6.06 23.73
CA GLY A 81 -7.72 6.71 23.84
C GLY A 81 -8.05 7.71 22.73
N GLY A 82 -7.39 7.60 21.58
CA GLY A 82 -7.33 8.60 20.52
C GLY A 82 -6.01 9.38 20.54
N THR A 83 -5.46 9.67 19.37
CA THR A 83 -4.21 10.41 19.21
C THR A 83 -4.23 11.22 17.91
N SER A 84 -3.15 11.92 17.61
CA SER A 84 -3.02 12.67 16.37
C SER A 84 -1.61 12.53 15.80
N ILE A 85 -1.52 12.34 14.50
CA ILE A 85 -0.28 12.47 13.74
C ILE A 85 -0.10 13.97 13.51
N ALA A 86 0.87 14.60 14.15
CA ALA A 86 1.12 16.03 13.99
C ALA A 86 1.73 16.33 12.61
N ALA A 87 1.48 17.55 12.11
CA ALA A 87 2.15 18.08 10.92
C ALA A 87 3.67 18.02 11.11
N ASP A 88 4.38 17.36 10.19
CA ASP A 88 5.83 17.14 10.23
C ASP A 88 6.29 16.57 8.88
N ASN A 89 7.60 16.39 8.77
CA ASN A 89 8.25 15.82 7.59
C ASN A 89 8.66 14.37 7.86
N PHE A 90 8.13 13.45 7.06
CA PHE A 90 8.38 12.02 7.16
C PHE A 90 9.25 11.56 6.00
N ARG A 91 10.47 11.12 6.29
CA ARG A 91 11.35 10.55 5.24
C ARG A 91 10.83 9.18 4.83
N ILE A 92 10.70 8.95 3.54
CA ILE A 92 10.41 7.64 2.96
C ILE A 92 11.70 6.83 2.99
N VAL A 93 11.74 5.79 3.83
CA VAL A 93 12.91 4.91 3.97
C VAL A 93 12.74 3.57 3.26
N GLY A 94 11.55 3.31 2.72
CA GLY A 94 11.25 2.10 1.96
C GLY A 94 9.96 2.23 1.18
N VAL A 95 9.91 1.56 0.02
CA VAL A 95 8.72 1.46 -0.83
C VAL A 95 8.52 0.00 -1.20
N GLN A 96 7.33 -0.52 -0.97
CA GLN A 96 6.97 -1.91 -1.28
C GLN A 96 5.63 -1.94 -1.98
N GLN A 97 5.52 -2.64 -3.11
CA GLN A 97 4.22 -2.93 -3.69
C GLN A 97 3.43 -3.91 -2.81
N THR A 98 2.12 -3.74 -2.78
CA THR A 98 1.20 -4.56 -1.98
C THR A 98 -0.05 -4.88 -2.80
N LEU A 99 -0.61 -6.07 -2.56
CA LEU A 99 -1.85 -6.55 -3.15
C LEU A 99 -2.74 -7.07 -2.02
N GLN A 100 -3.96 -6.55 -1.92
CA GLN A 100 -4.93 -6.92 -0.90
C GLN A 100 -6.20 -7.45 -1.56
N GLN A 101 -6.55 -8.71 -1.29
CA GLN A 101 -7.81 -9.30 -1.72
C GLN A 101 -8.95 -8.81 -0.81
N VAL A 102 -10.08 -8.39 -1.38
CA VAL A 102 -11.19 -7.81 -0.59
C VAL A 102 -12.32 -8.80 -0.33
N VAL A 103 -12.40 -9.91 -1.07
CA VAL A 103 -13.35 -10.99 -0.78
C VAL A 103 -12.67 -12.31 -1.09
N ALA A 104 -12.52 -13.18 -0.09
CA ALA A 104 -12.34 -14.61 -0.33
C ALA A 104 -13.75 -15.18 -0.53
N VAL A 105 -14.16 -15.36 -1.78
CA VAL A 105 -15.35 -16.20 -2.04
C VAL A 105 -14.97 -17.58 -1.51
N PRO A 106 -15.75 -18.20 -0.59
CA PRO A 106 -15.43 -19.52 -0.10
C PRO A 106 -15.30 -20.48 -1.29
N ASP A 107 -14.15 -21.15 -1.35
CA ASP A 107 -13.82 -22.12 -2.38
C ASP A 107 -14.96 -23.14 -2.54
N PRO A 108 -15.59 -23.26 -3.72
CA PRO A 108 -16.61 -24.27 -3.95
C PRO A 108 -16.08 -25.70 -3.83
N SER A 109 -14.76 -25.93 -3.71
CA SER A 109 -14.15 -27.25 -3.53
C SER A 109 -14.54 -27.97 -2.21
N THR A 110 -15.16 -27.27 -1.25
CA THR A 110 -15.77 -27.91 -0.06
C THR A 110 -17.19 -28.43 -0.30
N ARG A 111 -17.77 -28.21 -1.49
CA ARG A 111 -18.96 -28.92 -1.94
C ARG A 111 -18.54 -30.08 -2.83
N GLN A 112 -18.55 -31.28 -2.24
CA GLN A 112 -18.56 -32.53 -3.00
C GLN A 112 -19.52 -32.42 -4.18
N LEU A 113 -18.99 -32.39 -5.40
CA LEU A 113 -19.75 -32.70 -6.60
C LEU A 113 -19.03 -33.83 -7.32
N ALA A 114 -19.57 -35.02 -7.10
CA ALA A 114 -19.41 -36.14 -8.01
C ALA A 114 -19.91 -35.72 -9.41
N ALA A 115 -19.22 -36.23 -10.45
CA ALA A 115 -19.41 -36.01 -11.89
C ALA A 115 -18.85 -34.66 -12.41
N VAL A 116 -17.60 -34.56 -12.85
CA VAL A 116 -17.04 -35.05 -14.13
C VAL A 116 -17.87 -34.64 -15.37
N GLY A 117 -17.33 -33.67 -16.11
CA GLY A 117 -17.39 -33.63 -17.57
C GLY A 117 -18.38 -32.63 -18.17
N LEU A 118 -17.87 -31.77 -19.05
CA LEU A 118 -18.61 -31.04 -20.12
C LEU A 118 -19.35 -29.74 -19.72
N ALA A 119 -18.64 -28.73 -19.19
CA ALA A 119 -19.11 -27.33 -19.23
C ALA A 119 -17.99 -26.29 -18.99
N PHE A 120 -16.86 -26.36 -19.71
CA PHE A 120 -15.77 -25.38 -19.62
C PHE A 120 -16.10 -24.02 -20.27
N GLY A 121 -17.34 -23.50 -20.10
CA GLY A 121 -17.72 -22.23 -20.74
C GLY A 121 -19.00 -21.55 -20.27
N MET A 122 -19.66 -21.97 -19.18
CA MET A 122 -21.00 -21.45 -18.81
C MET A 122 -21.26 -21.28 -17.31
N PHE A 123 -20.23 -21.15 -16.48
CA PHE A 123 -20.41 -20.82 -15.05
C PHE A 123 -19.46 -19.70 -14.68
N GLY A 124 -20.02 -18.51 -14.44
CA GLY A 124 -19.29 -17.31 -14.02
C GLY A 124 -18.49 -17.60 -12.77
N LEU A 125 -17.18 -17.74 -12.94
CA LEU A 125 -16.23 -17.64 -11.85
C LEU A 125 -16.19 -16.15 -11.50
N ASP A 126 -16.87 -15.75 -10.42
CA ASP A 126 -16.70 -14.41 -9.86
C ASP A 126 -15.21 -14.19 -9.64
N SER A 127 -14.60 -13.32 -10.46
CA SER A 127 -13.18 -13.02 -10.34
C SER A 127 -12.95 -12.37 -8.98
N PRO A 128 -11.94 -12.81 -8.20
CA PRO A 128 -11.60 -12.12 -6.97
C PRO A 128 -11.18 -10.69 -7.32
N TYR A 129 -11.59 -9.76 -6.48
CA TYR A 129 -11.25 -8.35 -6.61
C TYR A 129 -10.22 -7.94 -5.57
N TYR A 130 -9.39 -6.97 -5.94
CA TYR A 130 -8.21 -6.58 -5.19
C TYR A 130 -8.06 -5.07 -5.10
N TYR A 131 -7.28 -4.65 -4.12
CA TYR A 131 -6.52 -3.41 -4.18
C TYR A 131 -5.06 -3.72 -4.48
N MET A 132 -4.47 -2.99 -5.41
CA MET A 132 -3.03 -2.95 -5.60
C MET A 132 -2.52 -1.56 -5.24
N GLY A 133 -1.34 -1.48 -4.63
CA GLY A 133 -0.86 -0.23 -4.05
C GLY A 133 0.58 -0.28 -3.59
N TYR A 134 0.95 0.71 -2.78
CA TYR A 134 2.27 0.85 -2.20
C TYR A 134 2.20 1.06 -0.69
N HIS A 135 3.14 0.43 0.01
CA HIS A 135 3.52 0.75 1.37
C HIS A 135 4.76 1.64 1.35
N PHE A 136 4.63 2.87 1.83
CA PHE A 136 5.72 3.80 2.08
C PHE A 136 6.13 3.73 3.54
N THR A 137 7.28 3.12 3.85
CA THR A 137 7.81 3.14 5.21
C THR A 137 8.26 4.55 5.56
N LEU A 138 7.70 5.11 6.62
CA LEU A 138 7.94 6.49 7.06
C LEU A 138 8.88 6.50 8.27
N HIS A 139 9.75 7.51 8.31
CA HIS A 139 10.65 7.77 9.43
C HIS A 139 10.64 9.25 9.82
N THR A 140 10.51 9.53 11.11
CA THR A 140 10.80 10.83 11.74
C THR A 140 11.28 10.57 13.17
N ASP A 141 12.22 11.38 13.65
CA ASP A 141 12.72 11.26 15.03
C ASP A 141 11.73 11.86 16.05
N LYS A 142 10.84 12.77 15.61
CA LYS A 142 9.88 13.45 16.49
C LYS A 142 8.63 12.62 16.77
N GLN A 143 8.22 11.77 15.82
CA GLN A 143 6.99 10.97 15.88
C GLN A 143 7.25 9.51 15.51
N PRO A 144 8.03 8.76 16.30
CA PRO A 144 8.45 7.39 15.97
C PRO A 144 7.29 6.37 15.88
N GLU A 145 6.12 6.73 16.42
CA GLU A 145 4.90 5.94 16.31
C GLU A 145 4.33 5.91 14.89
N VAL A 146 4.62 6.91 14.06
CA VAL A 146 4.17 6.95 12.65
C VAL A 146 5.09 6.06 11.84
N MET A 147 4.53 4.99 11.25
CA MET A 147 5.35 3.94 10.63
C MET A 147 5.20 3.84 9.11
N ARG A 148 4.02 4.19 8.57
CA ARG A 148 3.72 3.93 7.16
C ARG A 148 2.65 4.85 6.62
N MET A 149 2.77 5.19 5.35
CA MET A 149 1.66 5.61 4.51
C MET A 149 1.39 4.52 3.48
N THR A 150 0.14 4.08 3.37
CA THR A 150 -0.28 3.07 2.40
C THR A 150 -1.22 3.72 1.41
N CYS A 151 -0.97 3.59 0.12
CA CYS A 151 -1.86 4.12 -0.93
C CYS A 151 -2.26 3.02 -1.89
N PHE A 152 -3.55 2.92 -2.17
CA PHE A 152 -4.15 1.96 -3.09
C PHE A 152 -4.81 2.65 -4.27
N GLY A 153 -4.83 1.96 -5.41
CA GLY A 153 -5.55 2.35 -6.60
C GLY A 153 -7.03 1.97 -6.50
N ALA A 154 -7.71 2.01 -7.65
CA ALA A 154 -9.10 1.59 -7.74
C ALA A 154 -9.25 0.08 -7.45
N TYR A 155 -10.33 -0.26 -6.75
CA TYR A 155 -10.81 -1.61 -6.59
C TYR A 155 -11.19 -2.21 -7.94
N ALA A 156 -10.57 -3.33 -8.31
CA ALA A 156 -10.79 -3.93 -9.62
C ALA A 156 -10.57 -5.45 -9.59
N ALA A 157 -11.01 -6.11 -10.66
CA ALA A 157 -10.76 -7.54 -10.86
C ALA A 157 -9.25 -7.80 -11.03
N ALA A 158 -8.82 -9.05 -10.79
CA ALA A 158 -7.41 -9.44 -10.82
C ALA A 158 -6.63 -9.02 -12.08
N TYR A 159 -7.29 -8.97 -13.24
CA TYR A 159 -6.66 -8.64 -14.53
C TYR A 159 -6.71 -7.15 -14.88
N GLU A 160 -7.41 -6.33 -14.09
CA GLU A 160 -7.58 -4.88 -14.30
C GLU A 160 -6.96 -4.06 -13.16
N VAL A 161 -6.66 -4.70 -12.02
CA VAL A 161 -6.11 -4.01 -10.86
C VAL A 161 -4.71 -3.49 -11.14
N GLU A 162 -4.50 -2.21 -10.83
CA GLU A 162 -3.24 -1.50 -11.01
C GLU A 162 -2.96 -0.67 -9.75
N PRO A 163 -1.68 -0.51 -9.34
CA PRO A 163 -1.35 0.43 -8.28
C PRO A 163 -1.59 1.87 -8.76
N PRO A 164 -1.84 2.82 -7.84
CA PRO A 164 -2.07 4.20 -8.22
C PRO A 164 -0.79 4.82 -8.81
N THR A 165 -0.95 5.74 -9.73
CA THR A 165 0.13 6.62 -10.19
C THR A 165 0.49 7.62 -9.10
N LEU A 166 1.66 8.25 -9.21
CA LEU A 166 2.05 9.32 -8.30
C LEU A 166 1.12 10.54 -8.41
N GLY A 167 0.56 10.81 -9.60
CA GLY A 167 -0.47 11.82 -9.77
C GLY A 167 -1.74 11.51 -8.97
N GLU A 168 -2.21 10.26 -9.00
CA GLU A 168 -3.37 9.80 -8.23
C GLU A 168 -3.09 9.81 -6.71
N ILE A 169 -1.88 9.44 -6.29
CA ILE A 169 -1.46 9.55 -4.88
C ILE A 169 -1.53 11.01 -4.42
N ARG A 170 -0.96 11.95 -5.20
CA ARG A 170 -1.02 13.39 -4.90
C ARG A 170 -2.45 13.90 -4.85
N ALA A 171 -3.32 13.45 -5.75
CA ALA A 171 -4.74 13.83 -5.74
C ALA A 171 -5.47 13.30 -4.48
N ALA A 172 -5.18 12.06 -4.05
CA ALA A 172 -5.75 11.51 -2.83
C ALA A 172 -5.30 12.27 -1.57
N LEU A 173 -4.03 12.65 -1.50
CA LEU A 173 -3.48 13.45 -0.40
C LEU A 173 -3.97 14.90 -0.40
N GLY A 174 -4.18 15.50 -1.58
CA GLY A 174 -4.59 16.89 -1.75
C GLY A 174 -3.70 17.86 -0.95
N GLU A 175 -4.32 18.82 -0.28
CA GLU A 175 -3.61 19.80 0.55
C GLU A 175 -3.15 19.25 1.91
N LEU A 176 -3.53 18.01 2.27
CA LEU A 176 -3.15 17.42 3.56
C LEU A 176 -1.65 17.16 3.62
N ALA A 177 -1.08 16.68 2.51
CA ALA A 177 0.32 16.29 2.44
C ALA A 177 0.86 16.35 1.02
N THR A 178 2.16 16.61 0.89
CA THR A 178 2.89 16.61 -0.39
C THR A 178 4.06 15.64 -0.35
N ILE A 179 4.39 15.06 -1.51
CA ILE A 179 5.61 14.24 -1.67
C ILE A 179 6.67 15.08 -2.38
N VAL A 180 7.74 15.40 -1.66
CA VAL A 180 8.89 16.20 -2.13
C VAL A 180 10.12 15.29 -2.26
N ARG A 181 10.88 15.44 -3.34
CA ARG A 181 12.07 14.62 -3.63
C ARG A 181 13.35 15.41 -3.39
#